data_AF-A0A0C9WJM2-F1
#
_entry.id   AF-A0A0C9WJM2-F1
#
_cell.length_a   1.000
_cell.length_b   1.000
_cell.length_c   1.000
_cell.angle_alpha   90.00
_cell.angle_beta   90.00
_cell.angle_gamma   90.00
#
_symmetry.space_group_name_H-M   'P 1'
#
loop_
_entity.id
_entity.type
_entity.pdbx_description
1 polymer ?
#
loop_
_entity_poly.entity_id
_entity_poly.type
_entity_poly.pdbx_seq_one_letter_code
_entity_poly.pdbx_strand_id
1 'polypeptide(L)'
;MPYGIMWRRHRRAFHEHFHANTVHRYLPIQVKETQAFLRRLLKTPQNFMHHIRHIFGSTIMSITYGLPVLESDDPYITLAEEVLQGASEAGIPGTFLVDLLPFLKYVPSWFPGAGFKRKAAHYAAINAEVANQPFITVQTKLAEGTAIPCILTSLLEEFPGNEELGRAEEELISRNTAGIAYLGEQPYLWI
;
A
#
# COMPACT_ATOMS: atom_id res chain seq x y z
N MET A 1 -13.98 6.29 -0.05
CA MET A 1 -15.16 5.48 -0.43
C MET A 1 -16.35 5.86 0.45
N PRO A 2 -17.54 6.17 -0.11
CA PRO A 2 -18.75 6.46 0.66
C PRO A 2 -19.25 5.21 1.41
N TYR A 3 -19.99 5.40 2.50
CA TYR A 3 -20.58 4.29 3.24
C TYR A 3 -21.56 3.50 2.37
N GLY A 4 -21.44 2.17 2.35
CA GLY A 4 -22.25 1.30 1.51
C GLY A 4 -21.84 -0.17 1.62
N ILE A 5 -22.41 -1.02 0.75
CA ILE A 5 -22.10 -2.46 0.71
C ILE A 5 -20.61 -2.68 0.46
N MET A 6 -20.02 -2.01 -0.53
CA MET A 6 -18.58 -2.08 -0.82
C MET A 6 -17.72 -1.72 0.37
N TRP A 7 -18.01 -0.61 1.04
CA TRP A 7 -17.26 -0.19 2.22
C TRP A 7 -17.31 -1.25 3.33
N ARG A 8 -18.49 -1.84 3.57
CA ARG A 8 -18.63 -2.91 4.57
C ARG A 8 -17.84 -4.16 4.18
N ARG A 9 -17.78 -4.52 2.89
CA ARG A 9 -17.00 -5.65 2.39
C ARG A 9 -15.49 -5.43 2.58
N HIS A 10 -14.96 -4.29 2.15
CA HIS A 10 -13.55 -3.96 2.40
C HIS A 10 -13.21 -3.93 3.88
N ARG A 11 -14.08 -3.33 4.71
CA ARG A 11 -13.88 -3.30 6.17
C ARG A 11 -13.88 -4.70 6.77
N ARG A 12 -14.78 -5.59 6.32
CA ARG A 12 -14.84 -6.97 6.78
C ARG A 12 -13.54 -7.71 6.41
N ALA A 13 -13.14 -7.68 5.15
CA ALA A 13 -11.92 -8.33 4.66
C ALA A 13 -10.68 -7.85 5.43
N PHE A 14 -10.54 -6.54 5.66
CA PHE A 14 -9.45 -6.00 6.46
C PHE A 14 -9.53 -6.46 7.92
N HIS A 15 -10.71 -6.36 8.54
CA HIS A 15 -10.87 -6.66 9.96
C HIS A 15 -10.61 -8.13 10.29
N GLU A 16 -10.97 -9.04 9.38
CA GLU A 16 -10.76 -10.49 9.51
C GLU A 16 -9.29 -10.86 9.74
N HIS A 17 -8.36 -10.16 9.09
CA HIS A 17 -6.93 -10.39 9.25
C HIS A 17 -6.28 -9.53 10.35
N PHE A 18 -6.81 -8.34 10.64
CA PHE A 18 -6.17 -7.38 11.55
C PHE A 18 -6.86 -7.22 12.92
N HIS A 19 -7.83 -8.06 13.28
CA HIS A 19 -8.45 -7.99 14.61
C HIS A 19 -7.54 -8.56 15.72
N ALA A 20 -7.74 -8.11 16.97
CA ALA A 20 -6.90 -8.46 18.12
C ALA A 20 -6.67 -9.97 18.32
N ASN A 21 -7.70 -10.78 18.03
CA ASN A 21 -7.58 -12.24 18.15
C ASN A 21 -6.83 -12.92 16.98
N THR A 22 -6.44 -12.24 15.89
CA THR A 22 -5.73 -12.84 14.75
C THR A 22 -4.29 -12.35 14.63
N VAL A 23 -4.01 -11.12 15.07
CA VAL A 23 -2.68 -10.48 14.92
C VAL A 23 -1.54 -11.24 15.58
N HIS A 24 -1.81 -12.07 16.59
CA HIS A 24 -0.81 -12.92 17.24
C HIS A 24 -0.13 -13.90 16.28
N ARG A 25 -0.81 -14.29 15.18
CA ARG A 25 -0.24 -15.16 14.14
C ARG A 25 0.94 -14.52 13.42
N TYR A 26 1.07 -13.20 13.47
CA TYR A 26 2.16 -12.45 12.84
C TYR A 26 3.37 -12.22 13.75
N LEU A 27 3.31 -12.64 15.03
CA LEU A 27 4.43 -12.51 15.98
C LEU A 27 5.74 -13.11 15.46
N PRO A 28 5.78 -14.29 14.80
CA PRO A 28 7.03 -14.83 14.26
C PRO A 28 7.68 -13.90 13.23
N ILE A 29 6.87 -13.26 12.37
CA ILE A 29 7.34 -12.28 11.38
C ILE A 29 7.87 -11.04 12.10
N GLN A 30 7.11 -10.49 13.05
CA GLN A 30 7.54 -9.32 13.81
C GLN A 30 8.85 -9.56 14.57
N VAL A 31 9.04 -10.73 15.17
CA VAL A 31 10.28 -11.11 15.86
C VAL A 31 11.45 -11.18 14.88
N LYS A 32 11.28 -11.82 13.72
CA LYS A 32 12.30 -11.89 12.68
C LYS A 32 12.72 -10.49 12.20
N GLU A 33 11.76 -9.64 11.88
CA GLU A 33 12.01 -8.28 11.40
C GLU A 33 12.63 -7.40 12.50
N THR A 34 12.23 -7.58 13.76
CA THR A 34 12.84 -6.91 14.92
C THR A 34 14.30 -7.31 15.09
N GLN A 35 14.65 -8.60 14.97
CA GLN A 35 16.04 -9.04 15.05
C GLN A 35 16.89 -8.43 13.92
N ALA A 36 16.37 -8.39 12.69
CA ALA A 36 17.05 -7.75 11.56
C ALA A 36 17.23 -6.25 11.77
N PHE A 37 16.21 -5.56 12.29
CA PHE A 37 16.27 -4.15 12.69
C PHE A 37 17.36 -3.88 13.72
N LEU A 38 17.40 -4.65 14.81
CA LEU A 38 18.39 -4.46 15.88
C LEU A 38 19.82 -4.64 15.37
N ARG A 39 20.08 -5.63 14.49
CA ARG A 39 21.39 -5.82 13.86
C ARG A 39 21.81 -4.61 13.01
N ARG A 40 20.89 -4.04 12.23
CA ARG A 40 21.14 -2.86 11.40
C ARG A 40 21.36 -1.61 12.22
N LEU A 41 20.58 -1.45 13.29
CA LEU A 41 20.70 -0.35 14.23
C LEU A 41 22.05 -0.36 14.95
N LEU A 42 22.55 -1.53 15.34
CA LEU A 42 23.89 -1.67 15.92
C LEU A 42 25.01 -1.27 14.95
N LYS A 43 24.84 -1.56 13.65
CA LYS A 43 25.83 -1.26 12.62
C LYS A 43 25.84 0.22 12.21
N THR A 44 24.66 0.84 12.12
CA THR A 44 24.49 2.21 11.62
C THR A 44 23.42 2.97 12.41
N PRO A 45 23.68 3.29 13.70
CA PRO A 45 22.68 3.92 14.57
C PRO A 45 22.24 5.32 14.11
N GLN A 46 23.08 6.00 13.33
CA GLN A 46 22.78 7.33 12.76
C GLN A 46 21.59 7.28 11.78
N ASN A 47 21.31 6.11 11.19
CA ASN A 47 20.22 5.89 10.25
C ASN A 47 18.93 5.41 10.93
N PHE A 48 18.74 5.71 12.22
CA PHE A 48 17.61 5.23 13.03
C PHE A 48 16.24 5.38 12.35
N MET A 49 15.92 6.57 11.81
CA MET A 49 14.63 6.80 11.15
C MET A 49 14.42 5.94 9.90
N HIS A 50 15.47 5.71 9.13
CA HIS A 50 15.41 4.81 7.97
C HIS A 50 15.18 3.37 8.42
N HIS A 51 15.89 2.90 9.46
CA HIS A 51 15.68 1.56 10.01
C HIS A 51 14.27 1.33 10.55
N ILE A 52 13.66 2.36 11.16
CA ILE A 52 12.27 2.32 11.63
C ILE A 52 11.29 2.21 10.46
N ARG A 53 11.44 3.02 9.41
CA ARG A 53 10.58 2.90 8.21
C ARG A 53 10.71 1.54 7.57
N HIS A 54 11.95 1.03 7.50
CA HIS A 54 12.23 -0.28 6.93
C HIS A 54 11.57 -1.43 7.70
N ILE A 55 11.70 -1.50 9.03
CA ILE A 55 11.06 -2.58 9.80
C ILE A 55 9.53 -2.59 9.62
N PHE A 56 8.90 -1.42 9.58
CA PHE A 56 7.46 -1.34 9.31
C PHE A 56 7.11 -1.83 7.90
N GLY A 57 7.81 -1.32 6.87
CA GLY A 57 7.60 -1.74 5.48
C GLY A 57 7.83 -3.24 5.28
N SER A 58 8.94 -3.77 5.79
CA SER A 58 9.30 -5.20 5.71
C SER A 58 8.29 -6.10 6.42
N THR A 59 7.85 -5.71 7.62
CA THR A 59 6.85 -6.46 8.38
C THR A 59 5.52 -6.50 7.64
N ILE A 60 5.04 -5.35 7.16
CA ILE A 60 3.77 -5.27 6.45
C ILE A 60 3.84 -6.06 5.15
N MET A 61 4.87 -5.85 4.31
CA MET A 61 5.07 -6.58 3.06
C MET A 61 5.10 -8.10 3.26
N SER A 62 5.77 -8.57 4.32
CA SER A 62 5.80 -9.99 4.67
C SER A 62 4.43 -10.53 5.08
N ILE A 63 3.64 -9.76 5.85
CA ILE A 63 2.32 -10.17 6.30
C ILE A 63 1.28 -10.14 5.17
N THR A 64 1.27 -9.06 4.38
CA THR A 64 0.21 -8.79 3.41
C THR A 64 0.46 -9.48 2.09
N TYR A 65 1.70 -9.44 1.59
CA TYR A 65 2.06 -9.97 0.27
C TYR A 65 2.97 -11.20 0.34
N GLY A 66 3.58 -11.50 1.50
CA GLY A 66 4.51 -12.62 1.60
C GLY A 66 5.79 -12.41 0.77
N LEU A 67 6.10 -11.15 0.45
CA LEU A 67 7.25 -10.79 -0.38
C LEU A 67 8.43 -10.38 0.52
N PRO A 68 9.65 -10.87 0.22
CA PRO A 68 10.84 -10.40 0.92
C PRO A 68 11.17 -8.97 0.52
N VAL A 69 11.70 -8.21 1.47
CA VAL A 69 12.17 -6.84 1.30
C VAL A 69 13.69 -6.83 1.40
N LEU A 70 14.35 -6.14 0.48
CA LEU A 70 15.80 -5.97 0.45
C LEU A 70 16.30 -5.20 1.67
N GLU A 71 17.51 -5.47 2.14
CA GLU A 71 18.05 -4.83 3.35
C GLU A 71 18.23 -3.31 3.23
N SER A 72 18.46 -2.83 2.01
CA SER A 72 18.61 -1.41 1.62
C SER A 72 18.06 -1.20 0.21
N ASP A 73 17.64 0.04 -0.08
CA ASP A 73 17.15 0.47 -1.40
C ASP A 73 16.06 -0.44 -1.98
N ASP A 74 15.18 -0.94 -1.11
CA ASP A 74 14.09 -1.80 -1.53
C ASP A 74 13.06 -1.00 -2.35
N PRO A 75 12.66 -1.50 -3.53
CA PRO A 75 11.74 -0.77 -4.40
C PRO A 75 10.36 -0.58 -3.75
N TYR A 76 9.87 -1.54 -2.96
CA TYR A 76 8.59 -1.40 -2.29
C TYR A 76 8.69 -0.30 -1.23
N ILE A 77 9.66 -0.38 -0.31
CA ILE A 77 9.83 0.65 0.72
C ILE A 77 10.00 2.03 0.09
N THR A 78 10.83 2.16 -0.94
CA THR A 78 11.10 3.44 -1.62
C THR A 78 9.82 4.02 -2.22
N LEU A 79 9.04 3.19 -2.92
CA LEU A 79 7.77 3.62 -3.51
C LEU A 79 6.75 4.03 -2.42
N ALA A 80 6.67 3.30 -1.30
CA ALA A 80 5.80 3.67 -0.18
C ALA A 80 6.23 4.99 0.47
N GLU A 81 7.53 5.22 0.64
CA GLU A 81 8.06 6.50 1.13
C GLU A 81 7.71 7.66 0.20
N GLU A 82 7.78 7.46 -1.12
CA GLU A 82 7.42 8.49 -2.10
C GLU A 82 5.92 8.80 -2.09
N VAL A 83 5.05 7.78 -1.93
CA VAL A 83 3.60 7.98 -1.74
C VAL A 83 3.32 8.78 -0.47
N LEU A 84 3.93 8.40 0.65
CA LEU A 84 3.73 9.08 1.93
C LEU A 84 4.25 10.52 1.90
N GLN A 85 5.34 10.78 1.17
CA GLN A 85 5.82 12.13 0.94
C GLN A 85 4.83 12.94 0.09
N GLY A 86 4.29 12.36 -0.99
CA GLY A 86 3.27 13.00 -1.81
C GLY A 86 1.99 13.32 -1.04
N ALA A 87 1.53 12.40 -0.19
CA ALA A 87 0.39 12.59 0.69
C ALA A 87 0.65 13.70 1.73
N SER A 88 1.86 13.74 2.30
CA SER A 88 2.28 14.80 3.23
C SER A 88 2.27 16.18 2.56
N GLU A 89 2.83 16.29 1.34
CA GLU A 89 2.81 17.54 0.57
C GLU A 89 1.38 17.97 0.21
N ALA A 90 0.53 17.02 -0.18
CA ALA A 90 -0.87 17.30 -0.53
C ALA A 90 -1.75 17.65 0.68
N GLY A 91 -1.43 17.12 1.86
CA GLY A 91 -2.16 17.38 3.09
C GLY A 91 -1.92 18.76 3.69
N ILE A 92 -0.90 19.50 3.23
CA ILE A 92 -0.61 20.87 3.68
C ILE A 92 -1.54 21.84 2.97
N PRO A 93 -2.51 22.47 3.69
CA PRO A 93 -3.47 23.38 3.07
C PRO A 93 -2.76 24.57 2.42
N GLY A 94 -3.11 24.88 1.18
CA GLY A 94 -2.52 26.00 0.42
C GLY A 94 -1.24 25.64 -0.35
N THR A 95 -0.78 24.39 -0.31
CA THR A 95 0.33 23.90 -1.16
C THR A 95 -0.04 23.92 -2.62
N PHE A 96 -1.31 23.67 -2.94
CA PHE A 96 -1.82 23.79 -4.29
C PHE A 96 -2.78 24.97 -4.38
N LEU A 97 -2.50 25.90 -5.28
CA LEU A 97 -3.38 27.05 -5.57
C LEU A 97 -4.82 26.62 -5.92
N VAL A 98 -5.03 25.37 -6.38
CA VAL A 98 -6.34 24.81 -6.66
C VAL A 98 -7.22 24.66 -5.41
N ASP A 99 -6.62 24.50 -4.22
CA ASP A 99 -7.34 24.40 -2.94
C ASP A 99 -7.97 25.74 -2.55
N LEU A 100 -7.37 26.85 -3.01
CA LEU A 100 -7.84 28.21 -2.76
C LEU A 100 -8.70 28.73 -3.93
N LEU A 101 -8.41 28.30 -5.16
CA LEU A 101 -9.02 28.79 -6.40
C LEU A 101 -9.46 27.60 -7.29
N PRO A 102 -10.67 27.04 -7.09
CA PRO A 102 -11.12 25.80 -7.76
C PRO A 102 -11.13 25.87 -9.30
N PHE A 103 -11.26 27.08 -9.88
CA PHE A 103 -11.24 27.28 -11.33
C PHE A 103 -9.90 26.88 -11.97
N LEU A 104 -8.82 26.82 -11.18
CA LEU A 104 -7.51 26.38 -11.65
C LEU A 104 -7.50 24.91 -12.11
N LYS A 105 -8.47 24.08 -11.70
CA LYS A 105 -8.63 22.70 -12.22
C LYS A 105 -8.80 22.65 -13.74
N TYR A 106 -9.36 23.69 -14.35
CA TYR A 106 -9.61 23.75 -15.81
C TYR A 106 -8.44 24.35 -16.61
N VAL A 107 -7.44 24.92 -15.94
CA VAL A 107 -6.32 25.56 -16.61
C VAL A 107 -5.40 24.53 -17.27
N PRO A 108 -4.97 24.71 -18.53
CA PRO A 108 -4.08 23.76 -19.19
C PRO A 108 -2.76 23.51 -18.43
N SER A 109 -2.20 22.30 -18.54
CA SER A 109 -0.98 21.87 -17.84
C SER A 109 0.30 22.62 -18.25
N TRP A 110 0.25 23.43 -19.32
CA TRP A 110 1.33 24.29 -19.79
C TRP A 110 1.31 25.70 -19.19
N PHE A 111 0.22 26.11 -18.53
CA PHE A 111 0.05 27.46 -18.01
C PHE A 111 0.98 27.75 -16.81
N PRO A 112 1.52 28.97 -16.67
CA PRO A 112 2.33 29.35 -15.51
C PRO A 112 1.53 29.15 -14.21
N GLY A 113 2.05 28.34 -13.27
CA GLY A 113 1.35 27.99 -12.03
C GLY A 113 0.54 26.68 -12.08
N ALA A 114 0.42 26.02 -13.24
CA ALA A 114 -0.21 24.69 -13.36
C ALA A 114 0.71 23.51 -12.96
N GLY A 115 1.82 23.76 -12.26
CA GLY A 115 2.77 22.73 -11.81
C GLY A 115 2.14 21.64 -10.94
N PHE A 116 1.06 21.99 -10.22
CA PHE A 116 0.27 21.04 -9.43
C PHE A 116 -0.33 19.90 -10.27
N LYS A 117 -0.67 20.13 -11.55
CA LYS A 117 -1.19 19.08 -12.43
C LYS A 117 -0.14 18.01 -12.74
N ARG A 118 1.13 18.41 -12.87
CA ARG A 118 2.24 17.47 -13.09
C ARG A 118 2.52 16.66 -11.83
N LYS A 119 2.54 17.31 -10.66
CA LYS A 119 2.66 16.62 -9.36
C LYS A 119 1.51 15.65 -9.13
N ALA A 120 0.26 16.06 -9.38
CA ALA A 120 -0.90 15.19 -9.25
C ALA A 120 -0.83 13.97 -10.18
N ALA A 121 -0.44 14.17 -11.45
CA ALA A 121 -0.25 13.06 -12.39
C ALA A 121 0.87 12.10 -11.96
N HIS A 122 1.98 12.63 -11.44
CA HIS A 122 3.10 11.86 -10.89
C HIS A 122 2.65 11.00 -9.69
N TYR A 123 2.04 11.62 -8.68
CA TYR A 123 1.55 10.89 -7.51
C TYR A 123 0.44 9.89 -7.84
N ALA A 124 -0.43 10.20 -8.81
CA ALA A 124 -1.42 9.24 -9.28
C ALA A 124 -0.77 8.00 -9.90
N ALA A 125 0.30 8.18 -10.69
CA ALA A 125 1.04 7.07 -11.28
C ALA A 125 1.71 6.19 -10.21
N ILE A 126 2.38 6.81 -9.24
CA ILE A 126 3.06 6.09 -8.15
C ILE A 126 2.05 5.37 -7.24
N ASN A 127 0.94 6.02 -6.89
CA ASN A 127 -0.12 5.38 -6.11
C ASN A 127 -0.66 4.12 -6.80
N ALA A 128 -0.85 4.18 -8.12
CA ALA A 128 -1.26 3.02 -8.90
C ALA A 128 -0.17 1.93 -8.89
N GLU A 129 1.09 2.30 -9.05
CA GLU A 129 2.21 1.36 -9.05
C GLU A 129 2.37 0.64 -7.72
N VAL A 130 2.33 1.38 -6.60
CA VAL A 130 2.44 0.84 -5.24
C VAL A 130 1.36 -0.18 -4.92
N ALA A 131 0.13 0.05 -5.37
CA ALA A 131 -0.96 -0.88 -5.14
C ALA A 131 -0.90 -2.10 -6.07
N ASN A 132 -0.47 -1.92 -7.32
CA ASN A 132 -0.54 -2.95 -8.35
C ASN A 132 0.68 -3.87 -8.37
N GLN A 133 1.90 -3.34 -8.21
CA GLN A 133 3.14 -4.13 -8.31
C GLN A 133 3.18 -5.33 -7.36
N PRO A 134 3.03 -5.16 -6.02
CA PRO A 134 3.09 -6.29 -5.11
C PRO A 134 1.90 -7.24 -5.31
N PHE A 135 0.73 -6.72 -5.71
CA PHE A 135 -0.45 -7.51 -6.01
C PHE A 135 -0.24 -8.44 -7.23
N ILE A 136 0.20 -7.88 -8.35
CA ILE A 136 0.51 -8.64 -9.57
C ILE A 136 1.60 -9.68 -9.29
N THR A 137 2.64 -9.30 -8.55
CA THR A 137 3.73 -10.22 -8.19
C THR A 137 3.22 -11.44 -7.44
N VAL A 138 2.29 -11.25 -6.49
CA VAL A 138 1.67 -12.35 -5.74
C VAL A 138 0.75 -13.18 -6.63
N GLN A 139 -0.06 -12.57 -7.49
CA GLN A 139 -0.88 -13.32 -8.47
C GLN A 139 -0.04 -14.20 -9.37
N THR A 140 1.09 -13.69 -9.89
CA THR A 140 2.02 -14.48 -10.71
C THR A 140 2.58 -15.66 -9.93
N LYS A 141 3.06 -15.43 -8.69
CA LYS A 141 3.55 -16.51 -7.82
C LYS A 141 2.47 -17.54 -7.49
N LEU A 142 1.21 -17.12 -7.35
CA LEU A 142 0.08 -18.01 -7.08
C LEU A 142 -0.20 -18.89 -8.31
N ALA A 143 -0.19 -18.30 -9.52
CA ALA A 143 -0.34 -19.04 -10.77
C ALA A 143 0.80 -20.03 -11.03
N GLU A 144 2.01 -19.70 -10.59
CA GLU A 144 3.20 -20.58 -10.64
C GLU A 144 3.23 -21.65 -9.55
N GLY A 145 2.35 -21.57 -8.54
CA GLY A 145 2.37 -22.45 -7.37
C GLY A 145 3.55 -22.22 -6.43
N THR A 146 4.21 -21.06 -6.51
CA THR A 146 5.36 -20.68 -5.67
C THR A 146 5.04 -19.62 -4.62
N ALA A 147 3.77 -19.22 -4.50
CA ALA A 147 3.31 -18.27 -3.51
C ALA A 147 3.47 -18.83 -2.08
N ILE A 148 3.87 -17.96 -1.16
CA ILE A 148 3.97 -18.25 0.27
C ILE A 148 2.66 -17.77 0.93
N PRO A 149 2.17 -18.46 1.99
CA PRO A 149 0.99 -18.01 2.71
C PRO A 149 1.12 -16.57 3.24
N CYS A 150 0.21 -15.70 2.81
CA CYS A 150 0.06 -14.31 3.27
C CYS A 150 -1.43 -13.90 3.23
N ILE A 151 -1.75 -12.69 3.70
CA ILE A 151 -3.14 -12.21 3.66
C ILE A 151 -3.69 -12.22 2.23
N LEU A 152 -2.90 -11.74 1.26
CA LEU A 152 -3.38 -11.65 -0.12
C LEU A 152 -3.65 -13.03 -0.73
N THR A 153 -2.79 -14.04 -0.48
CA THR A 153 -3.07 -15.40 -0.98
C THR A 153 -4.32 -15.97 -0.33
N SER A 154 -4.50 -15.79 0.99
CA SER A 154 -5.73 -16.21 1.67
C SER A 154 -6.98 -15.57 1.08
N LEU A 155 -6.96 -14.24 0.84
CA LEU A 155 -8.07 -13.52 0.23
C LEU A 155 -8.34 -13.93 -1.22
N LEU A 156 -7.32 -14.35 -1.98
CA LEU A 156 -7.49 -14.81 -3.37
C LEU A 156 -7.98 -16.27 -3.43
N GLU A 157 -7.63 -17.10 -2.45
CA GLU A 157 -8.01 -18.53 -2.37
C GLU A 157 -9.42 -18.74 -1.80
N GLU A 158 -9.92 -17.85 -0.95
CA GLU A 158 -11.23 -17.96 -0.30
C GLU A 158 -12.42 -17.89 -1.27
N PHE A 159 -12.17 -17.56 -2.55
CA PHE A 159 -13.19 -17.42 -3.59
C PHE A 159 -13.11 -18.48 -4.70
N PRO A 160 -13.80 -19.63 -4.54
CA PRO A 160 -13.96 -20.63 -5.60
C PRO A 160 -15.12 -20.30 -6.59
N GLY A 161 -15.60 -19.05 -6.66
CA GLY A 161 -16.78 -18.66 -7.43
C GLY A 161 -16.58 -18.67 -8.96
N ASN A 162 -17.47 -19.35 -9.68
CA ASN A 162 -17.46 -19.52 -11.15
C ASN A 162 -18.04 -18.35 -11.96
N GLU A 163 -18.46 -17.24 -11.31
CA GLU A 163 -19.00 -16.07 -12.01
C GLU A 163 -17.92 -14.98 -12.18
N GLU A 164 -17.63 -14.60 -13.43
CA GLU A 164 -16.58 -13.63 -13.78
C GLU A 164 -16.75 -12.27 -13.09
N LEU A 165 -17.99 -11.78 -12.98
CA LEU A 165 -18.33 -10.52 -12.32
C LEU A 165 -18.03 -10.55 -10.81
N GLY A 166 -18.31 -11.67 -10.15
CA GLY A 166 -17.97 -11.87 -8.74
C GLY A 166 -16.46 -11.89 -8.54
N ARG A 167 -15.72 -12.57 -9.42
CA ARG A 167 -14.25 -12.65 -9.35
C ARG A 167 -13.58 -11.28 -9.44
N ALA A 168 -13.99 -10.43 -10.38
CA ALA A 168 -13.39 -9.10 -10.53
C ALA A 168 -13.62 -8.19 -9.31
N GLU A 169 -14.80 -8.29 -8.68
CA GLU A 169 -15.11 -7.53 -7.47
C GLU A 169 -14.30 -8.03 -6.26
N GLU A 170 -14.16 -9.34 -6.09
CA GLU A 170 -13.32 -9.90 -5.01
C GLU A 170 -11.85 -9.59 -5.21
N GLU A 171 -11.35 -9.66 -6.45
CA GLU A 171 -9.99 -9.28 -6.78
C GLU A 171 -9.71 -7.82 -6.41
N LEU A 172 -10.66 -6.94 -6.73
CA LEU A 172 -10.62 -5.55 -6.32
C LEU A 172 -10.61 -5.43 -4.79
N ILE A 173 -11.44 -6.17 -4.07
CA ILE A 173 -11.48 -6.16 -2.61
C ILE A 173 -10.16 -6.64 -1.99
N SER A 174 -9.58 -7.71 -2.52
CA SER A 174 -8.32 -8.28 -2.07
C SER A 174 -7.16 -7.32 -2.30
N ARG A 175 -7.04 -6.77 -3.52
CA ARG A 175 -6.03 -5.74 -3.84
C ARG A 175 -6.15 -4.55 -2.92
N ASN A 176 -7.37 -4.08 -2.73
CA ASN A 176 -7.67 -2.90 -1.93
C ASN A 176 -7.32 -3.11 -0.46
N THR A 177 -7.68 -4.26 0.09
CA THR A 177 -7.40 -4.64 1.49
C THR A 177 -5.90 -4.73 1.75
N ALA A 178 -5.14 -5.39 0.87
CA ALA A 178 -3.69 -5.47 0.97
C ALA A 178 -3.02 -4.09 0.81
N GLY A 179 -3.50 -3.27 -0.13
CA GLY A 179 -2.99 -1.91 -0.36
C GLY A 179 -3.21 -0.98 0.82
N ILE A 180 -4.37 -1.05 1.49
CA ILE A 180 -4.66 -0.26 2.71
C ILE A 180 -3.71 -0.64 3.84
N ALA A 181 -3.45 -1.93 4.04
CA ALA A 181 -2.51 -2.37 5.06
C ALA A 181 -1.09 -1.87 4.79
N TYR A 182 -0.69 -1.84 3.51
CA TYR A 182 0.62 -1.41 3.07
C TYR A 182 0.86 0.10 3.20
N LEU A 183 -0.09 0.92 2.74
CA LEU A 183 0.06 2.37 2.71
C LEU A 183 -0.48 3.07 3.97
N GLY A 184 -1.36 2.43 4.74
CA GLY A 184 -2.10 3.09 5.82
C GLY A 184 -3.20 4.05 5.33
N GLU A 185 -3.34 4.24 4.02
CA GLU A 185 -4.35 5.07 3.37
C GLU A 185 -5.02 4.29 2.22
N GLN A 186 -6.25 4.67 1.85
CA GLN A 186 -6.95 4.08 0.71
C GLN A 186 -6.27 4.52 -0.61
N PRO A 187 -5.74 3.60 -1.44
CA PRO A 187 -5.00 3.94 -2.66
C PRO A 187 -5.77 4.78 -3.70
N TYR A 188 -7.09 4.90 -3.59
CA TYR A 188 -7.98 5.51 -4.60
C TYR A 188 -8.73 6.75 -4.08
N LEU A 189 -8.23 7.44 -3.05
CA LEU A 189 -8.91 8.64 -2.53
C LEU A 189 -8.66 9.95 -3.29
N TRP A 190 -7.95 9.94 -4.43
CA TRP A 190 -7.71 11.16 -5.20
C TRP A 190 -7.84 10.99 -6.71
N ILE A 191 -9.08 10.92 -7.21
CA ILE A 191 -9.58 11.63 -8.42
C ILE A 191 -11.06 11.98 -8.21
#